data_AF-A0A1E3SAV1-F1
#
_entry.id   AF-A0A1E3SAV1-F1
#
_cell.length_a   1.000
_cell.length_b   1.000
_cell.length_c   1.000
_cell.angle_alpha   90.00
_cell.angle_beta   90.00
_cell.angle_gamma   90.00
#
_symmetry.space_group_name_H-M   'P 1'
#
loop_
_entity.id
_entity.type
_entity.pdbx_description
1 polymer ?
#
loop_
_entity_poly.entity_id
_entity_poly.type
_entity_poly.pdbx_seq_one_letter_code
_entity_poly.pdbx_strand_id
1 'polypeptide(L)'
;MGATIDGFLKSPFAGIAPWALMAILSTPGRFEIAVLSALGFALLVMVVGALRGIKIHGLEIFGATVFATLALVGALGGDNVTTFLETWAGELTNLSLAVFAWFTLLIRRPFTLSYAKDSTPQEHWDSPLFKRINSVITAAWASAFTFAAAVGFVGDAVLHDPGNFWTGWILQLAAIFCAVSFTEFYADYATAKFALANGEQAEVPSPVNILEWLPEFVVVAGVAGLITGAVDFLVGVGLIVAGSVAASAMAKFAK
;
A
#
# COMPACT_ATOMS: atom_id res chain seq x y z
N MET A 1 0.00 23.66 -11.57
CA MET A 1 0.14 23.07 -10.21
C MET A 1 -1.18 22.61 -9.60
N GLY A 2 -2.34 23.24 -9.91
CA GLY A 2 -3.65 22.79 -9.41
C GLY A 2 -4.04 21.37 -9.82
N ALA A 3 -3.94 21.05 -11.12
CA ALA A 3 -4.38 19.77 -11.68
C ALA A 3 -3.63 18.54 -11.16
N THR A 4 -2.32 18.66 -10.88
CA THR A 4 -1.52 17.56 -10.31
C THR A 4 -1.90 17.28 -8.85
N ILE A 5 -2.17 18.33 -8.07
CA ILE A 5 -2.65 18.18 -6.69
C ILE A 5 -4.05 17.56 -6.67
N ASP A 6 -4.94 17.97 -7.58
CA ASP A 6 -6.29 17.39 -7.69
C ASP A 6 -6.24 15.91 -8.10
N GLY A 7 -5.34 15.55 -9.01
CA GLY A 7 -5.12 14.16 -9.40
C GLY A 7 -4.66 13.30 -8.22
N PHE A 8 -3.69 13.79 -7.43
CA PHE A 8 -3.24 13.10 -6.22
C PHE A 8 -4.37 12.95 -5.19
N LEU A 9 -5.10 14.03 -4.89
CA LEU A 9 -6.17 14.04 -3.87
C LEU A 9 -7.37 13.16 -4.23
N LYS A 10 -7.63 12.93 -5.52
CA LYS A 10 -8.69 12.01 -5.99
C LYS A 10 -8.23 10.54 -6.01
N SER A 11 -6.93 10.30 -5.91
CA SER A 11 -6.38 8.96 -6.01
C SER A 11 -6.36 8.23 -4.65
N PRO A 12 -6.41 6.89 -4.64
CA PRO A 12 -6.19 6.09 -3.43
C PRO A 12 -4.86 6.40 -2.72
N PHE A 13 -3.87 6.95 -3.45
CA PHE A 13 -2.57 7.33 -2.89
C PHE A 13 -2.68 8.43 -1.83
N ALA A 14 -3.66 9.34 -1.92
CA ALA A 14 -3.89 10.34 -0.89
C ALA A 14 -4.24 9.72 0.47
N GLY A 15 -5.02 8.63 0.46
CA GLY A 15 -5.37 7.88 1.67
C GLY A 15 -4.23 7.01 2.21
N ILE A 16 -3.31 6.55 1.37
CA ILE A 16 -2.18 5.67 1.74
C ILE A 16 -0.93 6.46 2.12
N ALA A 17 -0.71 7.65 1.57
CA ALA A 17 0.50 8.44 1.78
C ALA A 17 0.82 8.78 3.26
N PRO A 18 -0.15 9.13 4.13
CA PRO A 18 0.13 9.30 5.56
C PRO A 18 0.70 8.03 6.23
N TRP A 19 0.24 6.86 5.81
CA TRP A 19 0.71 5.57 6.32
C TRP A 19 2.13 5.27 5.87
N ALA A 20 2.45 5.56 4.61
CA ALA A 20 3.80 5.47 4.10
C ALA A 20 4.74 6.45 4.82
N LEU A 21 4.30 7.67 5.08
CA LEU A 21 5.07 8.66 5.84
C LEU A 21 5.36 8.17 7.27
N MET A 22 4.36 7.60 7.94
CA MET A 22 4.53 6.96 9.24
C MET A 22 5.59 5.85 9.17
N ALA A 23 5.45 4.90 8.23
CA ALA A 23 6.37 3.78 8.07
C ALA A 23 7.82 4.23 7.85
N ILE A 24 8.03 5.27 7.03
CA ILE A 24 9.37 5.81 6.74
C ILE A 24 10.00 6.51 7.96
N LEU A 25 9.18 7.24 8.73
CA LEU A 25 9.67 8.01 9.88
C LEU A 25 9.74 7.18 11.17
N SER A 26 9.08 6.02 11.22
CA SER A 26 9.09 5.12 12.37
C SER A 26 10.47 4.47 12.49
N THR A 27 11.36 5.16 13.19
CA THR A 27 12.69 4.70 13.58
C THR A 27 12.75 4.72 15.12
N PRO A 28 13.52 3.83 15.78
CA PRO A 28 13.65 3.87 17.24
C PRO A 28 13.94 5.28 17.77
N GLY A 29 13.20 5.72 18.79
CA GLY A 29 13.30 7.06 19.37
C GLY A 29 12.63 8.20 18.57
N ARG A 30 11.93 7.93 17.46
CA ARG A 30 11.29 8.96 16.60
C ARG A 30 9.78 8.81 16.46
N PHE A 31 9.14 7.97 17.29
CA PHE A 31 7.71 7.67 17.19
C PHE A 31 6.83 8.92 17.23
N GLU A 32 7.07 9.85 18.16
CA GLU A 32 6.27 11.08 18.26
C GLU A 32 6.32 11.91 16.98
N ILE A 33 7.51 12.07 16.41
CA ILE A 33 7.71 12.81 15.15
C ILE A 33 7.00 12.08 14.00
N ALA A 34 7.11 10.76 13.94
CA ALA A 34 6.47 9.95 12.91
C ALA A 34 4.94 10.09 12.96
N VAL A 35 4.32 9.87 14.13
CA VAL A 35 2.86 9.93 14.30
C VAL A 35 2.33 11.34 14.09
N LEU A 36 2.97 12.36 14.64
CA LEU A 36 2.51 13.74 14.47
C LEU A 36 2.65 14.22 13.02
N SER A 37 3.71 13.80 12.33
CA SER A 37 3.88 14.09 10.90
C SER A 37 2.83 13.36 10.06
N ALA A 38 2.56 12.09 10.34
CA ALA A 38 1.52 11.32 9.66
C ALA A 38 0.12 11.89 9.91
N LEU A 39 -0.21 12.24 11.15
CA LEU A 39 -1.47 12.90 11.51
C LEU A 39 -1.60 14.27 10.84
N GLY A 40 -0.55 15.09 10.91
CA GLY A 40 -0.52 16.40 10.28
C GLY A 40 -0.70 16.32 8.77
N PHE A 41 -0.04 15.34 8.13
CA PHE A 41 -0.17 15.10 6.70
C PHE A 41 -1.57 14.58 6.33
N ALA A 42 -2.14 13.65 7.10
CA ALA A 42 -3.50 13.16 6.89
C ALA A 42 -4.54 14.28 6.99
N LEU A 43 -4.45 15.12 8.04
CA LEU A 43 -5.32 16.27 8.23
C LEU A 43 -5.13 17.30 7.11
N LEU A 44 -3.90 17.55 6.68
CA LEU A 44 -3.62 18.44 5.56
C LEU A 44 -4.28 17.93 4.28
N VAL A 45 -4.12 16.64 3.94
CA VAL A 45 -4.76 16.02 2.77
C VAL A 45 -6.28 16.16 2.85
N MET A 46 -6.88 15.90 4.02
CA MET A 46 -8.33 16.04 4.23
C MET A 46 -8.80 17.50 4.09
N VAL A 47 -8.10 18.45 4.70
CA VAL A 47 -8.45 19.88 4.65
C VAL A 47 -8.30 20.42 3.23
N VAL A 48 -7.18 20.15 2.56
CA VAL A 48 -6.96 20.59 1.17
C VAL A 48 -7.96 19.91 0.23
N GLY A 49 -8.27 18.64 0.42
CA GLY A 49 -9.32 17.93 -0.32
C GLY A 49 -10.69 18.59 -0.14
N ALA A 50 -11.08 18.87 1.10
CA ALA A 50 -12.35 19.52 1.43
C ALA A 50 -12.45 20.94 0.83
N LEU A 51 -11.38 21.73 0.94
CA LEU A 51 -11.31 23.07 0.34
C LEU A 51 -11.43 23.05 -1.19
N ARG A 52 -11.09 21.93 -1.82
CA ARG A 52 -11.20 21.72 -3.27
C ARG A 52 -12.46 20.95 -3.69
N GLY A 53 -13.37 20.68 -2.75
CA GLY A 53 -14.62 19.95 -3.01
C GLY A 53 -14.42 18.47 -3.34
N ILE A 54 -13.25 17.90 -3.02
CA ILE A 54 -12.94 16.49 -3.20
C ILE A 54 -13.53 15.72 -2.03
N LYS A 55 -14.19 14.59 -2.31
CA LYS A 55 -14.81 13.76 -1.27
C LYS A 55 -13.74 13.10 -0.40
N ILE A 56 -13.96 13.17 0.90
CA ILE A 56 -13.17 12.42 1.87
C ILE A 56 -13.73 11.00 1.95
N HIS A 57 -12.88 10.00 1.79
CA HIS A 57 -13.27 8.60 1.84
C HIS A 57 -13.07 8.03 3.26
N GLY A 58 -13.56 6.79 3.44
CA GLY A 58 -13.47 6.10 4.72
C GLY A 58 -12.02 5.84 5.16
N LEU A 59 -11.08 5.69 4.22
CA LEU A 59 -9.69 5.40 4.53
C LEU A 59 -8.97 6.62 5.14
N GLU A 60 -9.23 7.84 4.67
CA GLU A 60 -8.65 9.05 5.27
C GLU A 60 -9.18 9.28 6.68
N ILE A 61 -10.49 9.10 6.89
CA ILE A 61 -11.12 9.23 8.22
C ILE A 61 -10.57 8.16 9.16
N PHE A 62 -10.47 6.91 8.70
CA PHE A 62 -9.92 5.81 9.48
C PHE A 62 -8.45 6.08 9.84
N GLY A 63 -7.63 6.48 8.88
CA GLY A 63 -6.22 6.83 9.12
C GLY A 63 -6.06 7.98 10.10
N ALA A 64 -6.79 9.09 9.92
CA ALA A 64 -6.77 10.20 10.87
C ALA A 64 -7.17 9.76 12.28
N THR A 65 -8.17 8.88 12.41
CA THR A 65 -8.60 8.33 13.70
C THR A 65 -7.53 7.46 14.34
N VAL A 66 -6.88 6.57 13.57
CA VAL A 66 -5.79 5.71 14.05
C VAL A 66 -4.59 6.56 14.48
N PHE A 67 -4.14 7.51 13.65
CA PHE A 67 -3.00 8.37 14.01
C PHE A 67 -3.31 9.28 15.19
N ALA A 68 -4.53 9.82 15.30
CA ALA A 68 -4.93 10.61 16.46
C ALA A 68 -4.95 9.75 17.73
N THR A 69 -5.41 8.50 17.64
CA THR A 69 -5.39 7.56 18.76
C THR A 69 -3.96 7.22 19.18
N LEU A 70 -3.08 6.91 18.22
CA LEU A 70 -1.66 6.64 18.48
C LEU A 70 -0.96 7.86 19.10
N ALA A 71 -1.25 9.07 18.61
CA ALA A 71 -0.69 10.31 19.15
C ALA A 71 -1.14 10.53 20.60
N LEU A 72 -2.43 10.33 20.87
CA LEU A 72 -2.99 10.49 22.20
C LEU A 72 -2.44 9.45 23.19
N VAL A 73 -2.36 8.18 22.78
CA VAL A 73 -1.81 7.11 23.62
C VAL A 73 -0.31 7.33 23.86
N GLY A 74 0.45 7.76 22.86
CA GLY A 74 1.85 8.13 23.03
C GLY A 74 2.04 9.30 24.01
N ALA A 75 1.23 10.36 23.87
CA ALA A 75 1.32 11.53 24.74
C ALA A 75 0.90 11.26 26.20
N LEU A 76 -0.02 10.31 26.43
CA LEU A 76 -0.57 10.01 27.77
C LEU A 76 0.03 8.77 28.44
N GLY A 77 0.69 7.89 27.69
CA GLY A 77 1.06 6.54 28.13
C GLY A 77 2.33 6.44 28.98
N GLY A 78 3.16 7.49 29.03
CA GLY A 78 4.47 7.46 29.70
C GLY A 78 5.48 6.55 28.99
N ASP A 79 6.72 6.50 29.52
CA ASP A 79 7.88 5.92 28.83
C ASP A 79 7.69 4.47 28.37
N ASN A 80 7.08 3.61 29.20
CA ASN A 80 6.85 2.20 28.85
C ASN A 80 5.90 2.03 27.65
N VAL A 81 4.88 2.87 27.53
CA VAL A 81 3.94 2.82 26.41
C VAL A 81 4.60 3.38 25.16
N THR A 82 5.40 4.43 25.28
CA THR A 82 6.16 4.98 24.15
C THR A 82 7.15 3.97 23.60
N THR A 83 7.90 3.25 24.44
CA THR A 83 8.81 2.17 23.98
C THR A 83 8.05 1.02 23.32
N PHE A 84 6.88 0.64 23.84
CA PHE A 84 6.02 -0.34 23.19
C PHE A 84 5.55 0.17 21.82
N LEU A 85 5.09 1.41 21.72
CA LEU A 85 4.65 1.99 20.45
C LEU A 85 5.81 2.16 19.46
N GLU A 86 7.01 2.51 19.91
CA GLU A 86 8.19 2.58 19.04
C GLU A 86 8.51 1.25 18.38
N THR A 87 8.25 0.14 19.09
CA THR A 87 8.44 -1.21 18.57
C THR A 87 7.27 -1.60 17.67
N TRP A 88 6.05 -1.54 18.20
CA TRP A 88 4.88 -2.18 17.58
C TRP A 88 4.04 -1.25 16.70
N ALA A 89 4.35 0.05 16.60
CA ALA A 89 3.50 0.98 15.85
C ALA A 89 3.41 0.62 14.36
N GLY A 90 4.50 0.19 13.73
CA GLY A 90 4.48 -0.24 12.33
C GLY A 90 3.53 -1.43 12.12
N GLU A 91 3.57 -2.40 13.02
CA GLU A 91 2.69 -3.55 12.98
C GLU A 91 1.24 -3.22 13.29
N LEU A 92 0.99 -2.43 14.33
CA LEU A 92 -0.35 -1.96 14.69
C LEU A 92 -0.99 -1.20 13.53
N THR A 93 -0.18 -0.45 12.79
CA THR A 93 -0.58 0.32 11.61
C THR A 93 -0.98 -0.62 10.46
N ASN A 94 -0.14 -1.60 10.11
CA ASN A 94 -0.45 -2.61 9.08
C ASN A 94 -1.64 -3.49 9.47
N LEU A 95 -1.72 -3.90 10.73
CA LEU A 95 -2.83 -4.69 11.27
C LEU A 95 -4.14 -3.89 11.23
N SER A 96 -4.11 -2.61 11.58
CA SER A 96 -5.28 -1.73 11.51
C SER A 96 -5.79 -1.62 10.07
N LEU A 97 -4.90 -1.45 9.09
CA LEU A 97 -5.25 -1.44 7.66
C LEU A 97 -5.83 -2.78 7.19
N ALA A 98 -5.23 -3.90 7.61
CA ALA A 98 -5.73 -5.24 7.29
C ALA A 98 -7.13 -5.45 7.86
N VAL A 99 -7.34 -5.15 9.14
CA VAL A 99 -8.64 -5.26 9.81
C VAL A 99 -9.67 -4.37 9.13
N PHE A 100 -9.32 -3.12 8.81
CA PHE A 100 -10.20 -2.22 8.08
C PHE A 100 -10.60 -2.79 6.71
N ALA A 101 -9.63 -3.25 5.91
CA ALA A 101 -9.89 -3.80 4.60
C ALA A 101 -10.77 -5.07 4.67
N TRP A 102 -10.46 -6.01 5.56
CA TRP A 102 -11.29 -7.20 5.79
C TRP A 102 -12.69 -6.85 6.30
N PHE A 103 -12.81 -5.88 7.22
CA PHE A 103 -14.09 -5.42 7.72
C PHE A 103 -14.96 -4.83 6.61
N THR A 104 -14.36 -4.02 5.72
CA THR A 104 -15.08 -3.43 4.57
C THR A 104 -15.59 -4.49 3.59
N LEU A 105 -14.85 -5.61 3.41
CA LEU A 105 -15.33 -6.78 2.67
C LEU A 105 -16.47 -7.49 3.38
N LEU A 106 -16.35 -7.67 4.70
CA LEU A 106 -17.35 -8.36 5.51
C LEU A 106 -18.71 -7.67 5.47
N ILE A 107 -18.73 -6.33 5.55
CA ILE A 107 -19.95 -5.52 5.42
C ILE A 107 -20.40 -5.32 3.95
N ARG A 108 -19.73 -5.99 2.99
CA ARG A 108 -19.98 -5.91 1.54
C ARG A 108 -19.89 -4.48 0.98
N ARG A 109 -19.07 -3.63 1.58
CA ARG A 109 -18.76 -2.27 1.13
C ARG A 109 -17.25 -2.09 1.01
N PRO A 110 -16.60 -2.75 0.03
CA PRO A 110 -15.14 -2.70 -0.13
C PRO A 110 -14.65 -1.25 -0.17
N PHE A 111 -13.59 -0.93 0.57
CA PHE A 111 -13.13 0.47 0.66
C PHE A 111 -12.73 1.04 -0.70
N THR A 112 -12.24 0.21 -1.62
CA THR A 112 -11.86 0.61 -2.98
C THR A 112 -13.06 1.08 -3.80
N LEU A 113 -14.28 0.65 -3.45
CA LEU A 113 -15.51 1.01 -4.16
C LEU A 113 -15.72 2.52 -4.18
N SER A 114 -15.43 3.20 -3.07
CA SER A 114 -15.67 4.64 -2.95
C SER A 114 -14.70 5.42 -3.86
N TYR A 115 -13.44 5.01 -3.91
CA TYR A 115 -12.45 5.57 -4.84
C TYR A 115 -12.78 5.27 -6.30
N ALA A 116 -13.19 4.04 -6.61
CA ALA A 116 -13.55 3.65 -7.97
C ALA A 116 -14.78 4.41 -8.50
N LYS A 117 -15.72 4.79 -7.62
CA LYS A 117 -16.89 5.61 -8.00
C LYS A 117 -16.50 7.02 -8.42
N ASP A 118 -15.43 7.58 -7.89
CA ASP A 118 -14.98 8.92 -8.24
C ASP A 118 -14.29 8.98 -9.62
N SER A 119 -13.78 7.86 -10.13
CA SER A 119 -13.16 7.75 -11.46
C SER A 119 -14.05 7.09 -12.52
N THR A 120 -15.11 6.38 -12.12
CA THR A 120 -15.97 5.61 -13.04
C THR A 120 -17.33 6.28 -13.26
N PRO A 121 -17.89 6.30 -14.49
CA PRO A 121 -19.25 6.79 -14.75
C PRO A 121 -20.31 6.13 -13.88
N GLN A 122 -21.33 6.90 -13.49
CA GLN A 122 -22.40 6.46 -12.57
C GLN A 122 -23.17 5.24 -13.09
N GLU A 123 -23.28 5.10 -14.41
CA GLU A 123 -23.97 3.99 -15.09
C GLU A 123 -23.38 2.61 -14.73
N HIS A 124 -22.09 2.54 -14.40
CA HIS A 124 -21.43 1.29 -14.05
C HIS A 124 -21.41 0.98 -12.55
N TRP A 125 -21.76 1.96 -11.69
CA TRP A 125 -21.62 1.85 -10.23
C TRP A 125 -22.38 0.67 -9.63
N ASP A 126 -23.53 0.32 -10.22
CA ASP A 126 -24.37 -0.76 -9.74
C ASP A 126 -24.16 -2.10 -10.44
N SER A 127 -23.30 -2.14 -11.46
CA SER A 127 -23.03 -3.36 -12.20
C SER A 127 -22.41 -4.45 -11.30
N PRO A 128 -22.83 -5.72 -11.45
CA PRO A 128 -22.25 -6.84 -10.70
C PRO A 128 -20.74 -6.98 -10.95
N LEU A 129 -20.28 -6.67 -12.16
CA LEU A 129 -18.86 -6.68 -12.53
C LEU A 129 -18.07 -5.65 -11.69
N PHE A 130 -18.54 -4.40 -11.63
CA PHE A 130 -17.87 -3.34 -10.87
C PHE A 130 -17.76 -3.68 -9.38
N LYS A 131 -18.84 -4.21 -8.78
CA LYS A 131 -18.84 -4.66 -7.38
C LYS A 131 -17.87 -5.83 -7.15
N ARG A 132 -17.79 -6.77 -8.10
CA ARG A 132 -16.85 -7.90 -8.04
C ARG A 132 -15.40 -7.45 -8.17
N ILE A 133 -15.11 -6.55 -9.10
CA ILE A 133 -13.77 -5.98 -9.30
C ILE A 133 -13.26 -5.35 -7.99
N ASN A 134 -14.06 -4.45 -7.42
CA ASN A 134 -13.71 -3.79 -6.16
C ASN A 134 -13.58 -4.75 -4.97
N SER A 135 -14.40 -5.81 -4.92
CA SER A 135 -14.29 -6.81 -3.86
C SER A 135 -12.99 -7.62 -3.96
N VAL A 136 -12.60 -8.02 -5.18
CA VAL A 136 -11.36 -8.79 -5.39
C VAL A 136 -10.13 -7.92 -5.15
N ILE A 137 -10.15 -6.68 -5.64
CA ILE A 137 -9.07 -5.72 -5.39
C ILE A 137 -8.94 -5.45 -3.89
N THR A 138 -10.04 -5.18 -3.19
CA THR A 138 -10.01 -4.98 -1.73
C THR A 138 -9.48 -6.23 -1.00
N ALA A 139 -9.79 -7.45 -1.47
CA ALA A 139 -9.24 -8.68 -0.89
C ALA A 139 -7.73 -8.81 -1.12
N ALA A 140 -7.23 -8.38 -2.28
CA ALA A 140 -5.79 -8.33 -2.55
C ALA A 140 -5.08 -7.35 -1.60
N TRP A 141 -5.64 -6.15 -1.40
CA TRP A 141 -5.13 -5.18 -0.42
C TRP A 141 -5.18 -5.72 1.00
N ALA A 142 -6.30 -6.32 1.41
CA ALA A 142 -6.42 -6.93 2.73
C ALA A 142 -5.37 -8.03 2.95
N SER A 143 -5.12 -8.85 1.93
CA SER A 143 -4.09 -9.89 1.96
C SER A 143 -2.67 -9.30 2.03
N ALA A 144 -2.39 -8.24 1.27
CA ALA A 144 -1.11 -7.54 1.31
C ALA A 144 -0.82 -6.92 2.67
N PHE A 145 -1.80 -6.23 3.28
CA PHE A 145 -1.66 -5.70 4.64
C PHE A 145 -1.52 -6.79 5.70
N THR A 146 -2.26 -7.90 5.55
CA THR A 146 -2.13 -9.05 6.45
C THR A 146 -0.74 -9.68 6.35
N PHE A 147 -0.20 -9.82 5.13
CA PHE A 147 1.16 -10.30 4.91
C PHE A 147 2.19 -9.34 5.49
N ALA A 148 2.05 -8.03 5.27
CA ALA A 148 2.93 -7.02 5.84
C ALA A 148 2.93 -7.05 7.37
N ALA A 149 1.75 -7.19 7.99
CA ALA A 149 1.62 -7.34 9.44
C ALA A 149 2.27 -8.64 9.95
N ALA A 150 2.06 -9.77 9.26
CA ALA A 150 2.66 -11.05 9.65
C ALA A 150 4.18 -11.06 9.51
N VAL A 151 4.70 -10.43 8.45
CA VAL A 151 6.15 -10.32 8.23
C VAL A 151 6.78 -9.36 9.24
N GLY A 152 6.15 -8.22 9.51
CA GLY A 152 6.54 -7.32 10.60
C GLY A 152 6.64 -8.08 11.92
N PHE A 153 5.57 -8.80 12.28
CA PHE A 153 5.50 -9.62 13.49
C PHE A 153 6.64 -10.63 13.59
N VAL A 154 7.02 -11.27 12.48
CA VAL A 154 8.19 -12.17 12.47
C VAL A 154 9.49 -11.40 12.70
N GLY A 155 9.64 -10.20 12.15
CA GLY A 155 10.76 -9.31 12.43
C GLY A 155 10.87 -8.95 13.91
N ASP A 156 9.78 -8.51 14.53
CA ASP A 156 9.81 -8.01 15.91
C ASP A 156 9.85 -9.16 16.91
N ALA A 157 8.99 -10.17 16.75
CA ALA A 157 8.83 -11.23 17.74
C ALA A 157 9.87 -12.35 17.60
N VAL A 158 10.37 -12.61 16.39
CA VAL A 158 11.34 -13.71 16.16
C VAL A 158 12.75 -13.16 16.01
N LEU A 159 12.95 -12.17 15.14
CA LEU A 159 14.27 -11.60 14.89
C LEU A 159 14.69 -10.56 15.94
N HIS A 160 13.74 -10.05 16.74
CA HIS A 160 13.98 -8.98 17.72
C HIS A 160 14.60 -7.73 17.09
N ASP A 161 14.28 -7.49 15.81
CA ASP A 161 14.82 -6.41 14.99
C ASP A 161 13.70 -5.74 14.19
N PRO A 162 12.99 -4.77 14.79
CA PRO A 162 11.93 -4.03 14.11
C PRO A 162 12.43 -3.18 12.94
N GLY A 163 13.74 -2.88 12.91
CA GLY A 163 14.39 -2.18 11.81
C GLY A 163 14.89 -3.08 10.71
N ASN A 164 14.59 -4.39 10.76
CA ASN A 164 15.20 -5.35 9.85
C ASN A 164 14.90 -4.99 8.39
N PHE A 165 15.95 -4.98 7.57
CA PHE A 165 15.85 -4.58 6.17
C PHE A 165 14.83 -5.42 5.39
N TRP A 166 14.75 -6.73 5.64
CA TRP A 166 13.85 -7.60 4.90
C TRP A 166 12.42 -7.53 5.43
N THR A 167 12.23 -7.75 6.73
CA THR A 167 10.89 -7.86 7.33
C THR A 167 10.26 -6.50 7.63
N GLY A 168 11.07 -5.50 7.96
CA GLY A 168 10.64 -4.13 8.23
C GLY A 168 10.40 -3.29 6.97
N TRP A 169 11.12 -3.58 5.87
CA TRP A 169 11.10 -2.74 4.67
C TRP A 169 10.78 -3.51 3.39
N ILE A 170 11.69 -4.37 2.91
CA ILE A 170 11.60 -4.91 1.56
C ILE A 170 10.34 -5.75 1.34
N LEU A 171 10.01 -6.67 2.25
CA LEU A 171 8.84 -7.54 2.08
C LEU A 171 7.52 -6.76 2.22
N GLN A 172 7.48 -5.74 3.08
CA GLN A 172 6.29 -4.89 3.23
C GLN A 172 6.06 -4.07 1.97
N LEU A 173 7.11 -3.41 1.45
CA LEU A 173 7.04 -2.67 0.20
C LEU A 173 6.64 -3.57 -0.97
N ALA A 174 7.25 -4.76 -1.07
CA ALA A 174 6.90 -5.75 -2.10
C ALA A 174 5.40 -6.10 -2.08
N ALA A 175 4.79 -6.25 -0.90
CA ALA A 175 3.36 -6.52 -0.77
C ALA A 175 2.50 -5.36 -1.29
N ILE A 176 2.89 -4.11 -1.01
CA ILE A 176 2.20 -2.92 -1.51
C ILE A 176 2.33 -2.81 -3.03
N PHE A 177 3.53 -2.95 -3.58
CA PHE A 177 3.73 -2.92 -5.04
C PHE A 177 2.95 -4.04 -5.74
N CYS A 178 2.92 -5.24 -5.16
CA CYS A 178 2.11 -6.34 -5.66
C CYS A 178 0.61 -6.00 -5.65
N ALA A 179 0.09 -5.41 -4.56
CA ALA A 179 -1.32 -5.00 -4.48
C ALA A 179 -1.67 -3.92 -5.51
N VAL A 180 -0.79 -2.94 -5.72
CA VAL A 180 -0.96 -1.88 -6.73
C VAL A 180 -0.97 -2.49 -8.14
N SER A 181 0.04 -3.28 -8.49
CA SER A 181 0.14 -3.91 -9.81
C SER A 181 -1.03 -4.86 -10.07
N PHE A 182 -1.46 -5.62 -9.06
CA PHE A 182 -2.65 -6.47 -9.16
C PHE A 182 -3.95 -5.66 -9.33
N THR A 183 -4.05 -4.48 -8.70
CA THR A 183 -5.22 -3.58 -8.83
C THR A 183 -5.40 -3.15 -10.28
N GLU A 184 -4.32 -2.71 -10.92
CA GLU A 184 -4.32 -2.28 -12.32
C GLU A 184 -4.62 -3.45 -13.25
N PHE A 185 -3.86 -4.55 -13.14
CA PHE A 185 -4.04 -5.74 -13.96
C PHE A 185 -5.45 -6.32 -13.86
N TYR A 186 -5.98 -6.49 -12.64
CA TYR A 186 -7.24 -7.21 -12.45
C TYR A 186 -8.44 -6.40 -12.97
N ALA A 187 -8.39 -5.06 -12.88
CA ALA A 187 -9.43 -4.20 -13.43
C ALA A 187 -9.53 -4.37 -14.96
N ASP A 188 -8.39 -4.32 -15.65
CA ASP A 188 -8.33 -4.49 -17.10
C ASP A 188 -8.68 -5.92 -17.51
N TYR A 189 -8.13 -6.92 -16.82
CA TYR A 189 -8.41 -8.34 -17.06
C TYR A 189 -9.89 -8.67 -16.92
N ALA A 190 -10.54 -8.21 -15.85
CA ALA A 190 -11.96 -8.49 -15.60
C ALA A 190 -12.86 -7.80 -16.62
N THR A 191 -12.50 -6.59 -17.05
CA THR A 191 -13.23 -5.83 -18.08
C THR A 191 -13.09 -6.49 -19.45
N ALA A 192 -11.86 -6.84 -19.86
CA ALA A 192 -11.61 -7.53 -21.13
C ALA A 192 -12.30 -8.90 -21.20
N LYS A 193 -12.29 -9.66 -20.10
CA LYS A 193 -12.98 -10.95 -20.03
C LYS A 193 -14.50 -10.81 -20.13
N PHE A 194 -15.07 -9.74 -19.56
CA PHE A 194 -16.49 -9.45 -19.68
C PHE A 194 -16.88 -9.05 -21.11
N ALA A 195 -16.08 -8.21 -21.76
CA ALA A 195 -16.26 -7.84 -23.16
C ALA A 195 -16.24 -9.07 -24.09
N LEU A 196 -15.26 -9.95 -23.94
CA LEU A 196 -15.18 -11.21 -24.69
C LEU A 196 -16.39 -12.12 -24.45
N ALA A 197 -16.89 -12.20 -23.22
CA ALA A 197 -18.08 -12.99 -22.90
C ALA A 197 -19.36 -12.44 -23.56
N ASN A 198 -19.38 -11.15 -23.87
CA ASN A 198 -20.49 -10.50 -24.58
C ASN A 198 -20.28 -10.44 -26.10
N GLY A 199 -19.22 -11.07 -26.63
CA GLY A 199 -18.92 -11.12 -28.06
C GLY A 199 -18.19 -9.89 -28.60
N GLU A 200 -17.73 -8.99 -27.74
CA GLU A 200 -16.88 -7.86 -28.12
C GLU A 200 -15.42 -8.31 -28.24
N GLN A 201 -14.68 -7.74 -29.19
CA GLN A 201 -13.25 -7.98 -29.30
C GLN A 201 -12.53 -7.17 -28.23
N ALA A 202 -11.88 -7.87 -27.29
CA ALA A 202 -11.02 -7.26 -26.29
C ALA A 202 -9.72 -8.04 -26.14
N GLU A 203 -8.62 -7.32 -25.98
CA GLU A 203 -7.31 -7.90 -25.72
C GLU A 203 -7.17 -8.18 -24.22
N VAL A 204 -6.88 -9.43 -23.87
CA VAL A 204 -6.75 -9.83 -22.46
C VAL A 204 -5.31 -9.57 -22.02
N PRO A 205 -5.08 -8.74 -20.98
CA PRO A 205 -3.73 -8.49 -20.50
C PRO A 205 -3.08 -9.78 -20.00
N SER A 206 -1.77 -9.90 -20.23
CA SER A 206 -0.99 -11.05 -19.82
C SER A 206 -0.83 -11.08 -18.29
N PRO A 207 -0.96 -12.24 -17.62
CA PRO A 207 -0.68 -12.35 -16.18
C PRO A 207 0.75 -11.95 -15.78
N VAL A 208 1.69 -11.90 -16.74
CA VAL A 208 3.06 -11.42 -16.53
C VAL A 208 3.07 -9.95 -16.10
N ASN A 209 2.07 -9.16 -16.48
CA ASN A 209 1.97 -7.74 -16.13
C ASN A 209 1.91 -7.52 -14.61
N ILE A 210 1.40 -8.49 -13.83
CA ILE A 210 1.41 -8.43 -12.35
C ILE A 210 2.84 -8.41 -11.79
N LEU A 211 3.82 -8.93 -12.54
CA LEU A 211 5.20 -9.09 -12.10
C LEU A 211 6.15 -8.06 -12.72
N GLU A 212 5.66 -7.14 -13.54
CA GLU A 212 6.50 -6.14 -14.22
C GLU A 212 7.25 -5.22 -13.24
N TRP A 213 6.68 -4.96 -12.06
CA TRP A 213 7.33 -4.17 -11.01
C TRP A 213 8.50 -4.90 -10.33
N LEU A 214 8.52 -6.24 -10.38
CA LEU A 214 9.40 -7.06 -9.55
C LEU A 214 10.90 -6.90 -9.88
N PRO A 215 11.35 -6.88 -11.15
CA PRO A 215 12.76 -6.73 -11.45
C PRO A 215 13.34 -5.40 -11.00
N GLU A 216 12.64 -4.30 -11.28
CA GLU A 216 13.07 -2.96 -10.87
C GLU A 216 13.13 -2.87 -9.35
N PHE A 217 12.13 -3.42 -8.67
CA PHE A 217 12.11 -3.53 -7.22
C PHE A 217 13.30 -4.33 -6.67
N VAL A 218 13.64 -5.46 -7.28
CA VAL A 218 14.80 -6.29 -6.88
C VAL A 218 16.12 -5.55 -7.07
N VAL A 219 16.27 -4.77 -8.16
CA VAL A 219 17.45 -3.93 -8.37
C VAL A 219 17.54 -2.86 -7.28
N VAL A 220 16.44 -2.14 -7.03
CA VAL A 220 16.40 -1.08 -6.01
C VAL A 220 16.68 -1.65 -4.61
N ALA A 221 16.11 -2.81 -4.27
CA ALA A 221 16.38 -3.50 -3.02
C ALA A 221 17.86 -3.90 -2.90
N GLY A 222 18.47 -4.40 -3.97
CA GLY A 222 19.91 -4.72 -3.99
C GLY A 222 20.79 -3.48 -3.77
N VAL A 223 20.48 -2.37 -4.45
CA VAL A 223 21.19 -1.09 -4.26
C VAL A 223 21.01 -0.56 -2.84
N ALA A 224 19.78 -0.52 -2.34
CA ALA A 224 19.46 -0.06 -0.99
C ALA A 224 20.16 -0.91 0.07
N GLY A 225 20.19 -2.23 -0.10
CA GLY A 225 20.88 -3.15 0.80
C GLY A 225 22.39 -2.89 0.86
N LEU A 226 23.03 -2.60 -0.28
CA LEU A 226 24.47 -2.26 -0.32
C LEU A 226 24.76 -0.91 0.33
N ILE A 227 23.93 0.11 0.06
CA ILE A 227 24.10 1.46 0.61
C ILE A 227 23.95 1.46 2.13
N THR A 228 22.97 0.72 2.64
CA THR A 228 22.69 0.62 4.07
C THR A 228 23.60 -0.36 4.81
N GLY A 229 24.37 -1.18 4.08
CA GLY A 229 25.17 -2.27 4.66
C GLY A 229 24.33 -3.43 5.21
N ALA A 230 23.04 -3.49 4.86
CA ALA A 230 22.10 -4.49 5.35
C ALA A 230 22.23 -5.86 4.67
N VAL A 231 22.93 -5.93 3.53
CA VAL A 231 23.22 -7.19 2.82
C VAL A 231 24.69 -7.26 2.44
N ASP A 232 25.23 -8.48 2.38
CA ASP A 232 26.58 -8.71 1.90
C ASP A 232 26.75 -8.27 0.44
N PHE A 233 27.98 -7.88 0.08
CA PHE A 233 28.29 -7.42 -1.27
C PHE A 233 27.85 -8.40 -2.37
N LEU A 234 28.09 -9.69 -2.17
CA LEU A 234 27.69 -10.74 -3.12
C LEU A 234 26.16 -10.85 -3.27
N VAL A 235 25.43 -10.70 -2.16
CA VAL A 235 23.96 -10.74 -2.18
C VAL A 235 23.40 -9.50 -2.87
N GLY A 236 23.90 -8.31 -2.53
CA GLY A 236 23.46 -7.07 -3.15
C GLY A 236 23.75 -7.02 -4.66
N VAL A 237 24.97 -7.39 -5.09
CA VAL A 237 25.30 -7.49 -6.52
C VAL A 237 24.47 -8.58 -7.20
N GLY A 238 24.27 -9.72 -6.53
CA GLY A 238 23.41 -10.80 -7.03
C GLY A 238 21.99 -10.34 -7.32
N LEU A 239 21.38 -9.58 -6.41
CA LEU A 239 20.06 -8.98 -6.60
C LEU A 239 20.04 -8.01 -7.78
N ILE A 240 21.02 -7.11 -7.89
CA ILE A 240 21.09 -6.12 -8.99
C ILE A 240 21.22 -6.83 -10.35
N VAL A 241 22.08 -7.83 -10.45
CA VAL A 241 22.28 -8.60 -11.69
C VAL A 241 21.03 -9.39 -12.02
N ALA A 242 20.46 -10.12 -11.05
CA ALA A 242 19.24 -10.91 -11.25
C ALA A 242 18.06 -10.04 -11.70
N GLY A 243 17.84 -8.90 -11.04
CA GLY A 243 16.81 -7.93 -11.40
C GLY A 243 17.02 -7.36 -12.80
N SER A 244 18.25 -6.97 -13.15
CA SER A 244 18.57 -6.41 -14.48
C SER A 244 18.40 -7.45 -15.61
N VAL A 245 18.77 -8.71 -15.36
CA VAL A 245 18.57 -9.83 -16.29
C VAL A 245 17.07 -10.13 -16.46
N ALA A 246 16.31 -10.17 -15.36
CA ALA A 246 14.87 -10.39 -15.41
C ALA A 246 14.13 -9.26 -16.14
N ALA A 247 14.50 -8.00 -15.92
CA ALA A 247 13.97 -6.85 -16.65
C ALA A 247 14.24 -6.97 -18.15
N SER A 248 15.47 -7.32 -18.52
CA SER A 248 15.87 -7.52 -19.92
C SER A 248 15.16 -8.69 -20.59
N ALA A 249 14.90 -9.77 -19.85
CA ALA A 249 14.14 -10.91 -20.33
C ALA A 249 12.68 -10.53 -20.59
N MET A 250 12.02 -9.87 -19.63
CA MET A 250 10.61 -9.45 -19.80
C MET A 250 10.44 -8.44 -20.93
N ALA A 251 11.37 -7.50 -21.11
CA ALA A 251 11.35 -6.56 -22.24
C ALA A 251 11.47 -7.25 -23.62
N LYS A 252 12.02 -8.47 -23.68
CA LYS A 252 12.05 -9.28 -24.91
C LYS A 252 10.77 -10.08 -25.16
N PHE A 253 10.03 -10.42 -24.10
CA PHE A 253 8.74 -11.14 -24.20
C PHE A 253 7.54 -10.21 -24.38
N ALA A 254 7.68 -8.92 -24.08
CA ALA A 254 6.67 -7.89 -24.32
C ALA A 254 6.69 -7.32 -25.77
N LYS A 255 7.54 -7.86 -26.65
CA LYS A 255 7.58 -7.56 -28.10
C LYS A 255 7.14 -8.77 -28.90
#